data_AF-A0A399X8K0-F1
#
_entry.id   AF-A0A399X8K0-F1
#
_cell.length_a   1.000
_cell.length_b   1.000
_cell.length_c   1.000
_cell.angle_alpha   90.00
_cell.angle_beta   90.00
_cell.angle_gamma   90.00
#
_symmetry.space_group_name_H-M   'P 1'
#
loop_
_entity.id
_entity.type
_entity.pdbx_description
1 polymer ?
#
loop_
_entity_poly.entity_id
_entity_poly.type
_entity_poly.pdbx_seq_one_letter_code
_entity_poly.pdbx_strand_id
1 'polypeptide(L)'
;MKTVGIDKSEIINFLRLDLISEIQAIKKSLELFEKKYNKSFKEFEKEVLEGEEEFVKWDDYLEWRAYRDTYKDRMKDLKNLKDEKNIKVIIR
;
A
#
# COMPACT_ATOMS: atom_id res chain seq x y z
N MET A 1 41.71 4.92 2.95
CA MET A 1 40.37 4.32 2.71
C MET A 1 39.48 4.65 3.90
N LYS A 2 38.31 5.25 3.68
CA LYS A 2 37.27 5.33 4.71
C LYS A 2 36.46 4.03 4.64
N THR A 3 36.38 3.31 5.75
CA THR A 3 35.48 2.17 5.93
C THR A 3 34.20 2.66 6.58
N VAL A 4 33.06 2.31 5.99
CA VAL A 4 31.73 2.55 6.57
C VAL A 4 31.18 1.18 6.97
N GLY A 5 30.91 1.00 8.26
CA GLY A 5 30.15 -0.16 8.75
C GLY A 5 28.67 0.12 8.54
N ILE A 6 27.96 -0.79 7.87
CA ILE A 6 26.51 -0.71 7.72
C ILE A 6 25.91 -1.89 8.47
N ASP A 7 25.06 -1.59 9.45
CA ASP A 7 24.36 -2.63 10.18
C ASP A 7 23.14 -3.13 9.40
N LYS A 8 22.97 -4.45 9.34
CA LYS A 8 21.87 -5.08 8.60
C LYS A 8 20.52 -4.69 9.19
N SER A 9 20.41 -4.56 10.51
CA SER A 9 19.16 -4.18 11.18
C SER A 9 18.78 -2.73 10.90
N GLU A 10 19.76 -1.83 10.77
CA GLU A 10 19.51 -0.44 10.35
C GLU A 10 18.91 -0.37 8.95
N ILE A 11 19.47 -1.12 7.98
CA ILE A 11 18.90 -1.20 6.62
C ILE A 11 17.47 -1.73 6.66
N ILE A 12 17.21 -2.80 7.43
CA ILE A 12 15.89 -3.39 7.55
C ILE A 12 14.89 -2.41 8.16
N ASN A 13 15.31 -1.66 9.19
CA ASN A 13 14.47 -0.66 9.84
C ASN A 13 14.13 0.49 8.89
N PHE A 14 15.10 0.94 8.09
CA PHE A 14 14.85 1.95 7.05
C PHE A 14 13.80 1.47 6.04
N LEU A 15 13.97 0.26 5.48
CA LEU A 15 13.01 -0.33 4.55
C LEU A 15 11.61 -0.50 5.16
N ARG A 16 11.54 -0.85 6.46
CA ARG A 16 10.26 -0.93 7.18
C ARG A 16 9.60 0.44 7.32
N LEU A 17 10.37 1.49 7.63
CA LEU A 17 9.84 2.85 7.75
C LEU A 17 9.29 3.36 6.42
N ASP A 18 9.98 3.09 5.32
CA ASP A 18 9.51 3.44 3.98
C ASP A 18 8.18 2.74 3.66
N LEU A 19 8.08 1.43 3.89
CA LEU A 19 6.83 0.69 3.69
C LEU A 19 5.70 1.21 4.59
N ILE A 20 5.98 1.53 5.85
CA ILE A 20 4.99 2.11 6.77
C ILE A 20 4.49 3.45 6.24
N SER A 21 5.39 4.30 5.74
CA SER A 21 5.05 5.59 5.15
C SER A 21 4.14 5.44 3.93
N GLU A 22 4.48 4.52 3.00
CA GLU A 22 3.65 4.19 1.85
C GLU A 22 2.26 3.67 2.27
N ILE A 23 2.21 2.74 3.23
CA ILE A 23 0.95 2.18 3.74
C ILE A 23 0.08 3.29 4.35
N GLN A 24 0.66 4.23 5.09
CA GLN A 24 -0.08 5.36 5.65
C GLN A 24 -0.64 6.28 4.57
N ALA A 25 0.12 6.55 3.50
CA ALA A 25 -0.36 7.34 2.37
C ALA A 25 -1.53 6.64 1.66
N ILE A 26 -1.39 5.35 1.35
CA ILE A 26 -2.45 4.55 0.72
C ILE A 26 -3.70 4.51 1.62
N LYS A 27 -3.53 4.31 2.93
CA LYS A 27 -4.65 4.29 3.88
C LYS A 27 -5.43 5.60 3.87
N LYS A 28 -4.75 6.75 3.80
CA LYS A 28 -5.41 8.05 3.68
C LYS A 28 -6.22 8.14 2.38
N SER A 29 -5.67 7.68 1.25
CA SER A 29 -6.42 7.65 -0.02
C SER A 29 -7.68 6.80 0.09
N LEU A 30 -7.58 5.60 0.70
CA LEU A 30 -8.75 4.74 0.95
C LEU A 30 -9.81 5.43 1.81
N GLU A 31 -9.41 6.10 2.89
CA GLU A 31 -10.32 6.86 3.76
C GLU A 31 -10.98 8.05 3.03
N LEU A 32 -10.29 8.68 2.07
CA LEU A 32 -10.86 9.76 1.26
C LEU A 32 -11.96 9.25 0.35
N PHE A 33 -11.79 8.08 -0.27
CA PHE A 33 -12.85 7.47 -1.07
C PHE A 33 -14.06 7.05 -0.23
N GLU A 34 -13.83 6.44 0.94
CA GLU A 34 -14.91 6.11 1.88
C GLU A 34 -15.70 7.34 2.29
N LYS A 35 -15.03 8.47 2.54
CA LYS A 35 -15.67 9.75 2.85
C LYS A 35 -16.38 10.38 1.64
N LYS A 36 -15.78 10.32 0.44
CA LYS A 36 -16.34 10.89 -0.80
C LYS A 36 -17.69 10.26 -1.13
N TYR A 37 -17.82 8.95 -0.97
CA TYR A 37 -19.05 8.23 -1.29
C TYR A 37 -19.92 7.89 -0.08
N ASN A 38 -19.40 8.06 1.14
CA ASN A 38 -20.03 7.65 2.38
C ASN A 38 -20.52 6.19 2.34
N LYS A 39 -19.70 5.32 1.75
CA LYS A 39 -19.99 3.91 1.44
C LYS A 39 -18.73 3.09 1.67
N SER A 40 -18.91 1.81 2.00
CA SER A 40 -17.80 0.86 1.90
C SER A 40 -17.45 0.61 0.43
N PHE A 41 -16.21 0.18 0.17
CA PHE A 41 -15.77 -0.20 -1.17
C PHE A 41 -16.72 -1.19 -1.86
N LYS A 42 -17.29 -2.15 -1.10
CA LYS A 42 -18.19 -3.16 -1.68
C LYS A 42 -19.53 -2.58 -2.11
N GLU A 43 -20.07 -1.65 -1.33
CA GLU A 43 -21.32 -0.95 -1.68
C GLU A 43 -21.12 -0.07 -2.91
N PHE A 44 -19.98 0.62 -2.97
CA PHE A 44 -19.61 1.43 -4.14
C PHE A 44 -19.35 0.58 -5.38
N GLU A 45 -18.61 -0.52 -5.26
CA GLU A 45 -18.37 -1.48 -6.34
C GLU A 45 -19.69 -2.00 -6.91
N LYS A 46 -20.63 -2.40 -6.06
CA LYS A 46 -21.96 -2.84 -6.51
C LYS A 46 -22.69 -1.74 -7.30
N GLU A 47 -22.66 -0.51 -6.80
CA GLU A 47 -23.28 0.64 -7.48
C GLU A 47 -22.68 0.91 -8.86
N VAL A 48 -21.35 0.84 -9.00
CA VAL A 48 -20.68 1.09 -10.29
C VAL A 48 -20.94 -0.04 -11.29
N LEU A 49 -20.94 -1.29 -10.83
CA LEU A 49 -21.09 -2.45 -11.70
C LEU A 49 -22.55 -2.72 -12.11
N GLU A 50 -23.52 -2.38 -11.26
CA GLU A 50 -24.96 -2.63 -11.52
C GLU A 50 -25.72 -1.36 -11.94
N GLY A 51 -25.11 -0.18 -11.79
CA GLY A 51 -25.71 1.11 -12.10
C GLY A 51 -25.52 1.55 -13.55
N GLU A 52 -26.00 2.77 -13.82
CA GLU A 52 -25.71 3.44 -15.10
C GLU A 52 -24.24 3.85 -15.17
N GLU A 53 -23.67 3.80 -16.38
CA GLU A 53 -22.28 4.17 -16.62
C GLU A 53 -22.07 5.66 -16.34
N GLU A 54 -21.28 5.95 -15.32
CA GLU A 54 -20.86 7.29 -14.95
C GLU A 54 -19.32 7.28 -14.88
N PHE A 55 -18.68 7.94 -15.85
CA PHE A 55 -17.23 7.83 -16.07
C PHE A 55 -16.41 8.21 -14.82
N VAL A 56 -16.85 9.22 -14.07
CA VAL A 56 -16.13 9.66 -12.87
C VAL A 56 -16.15 8.56 -11.81
N LYS A 57 -17.31 7.95 -11.55
CA LYS A 57 -17.42 6.80 -10.64
C LYS A 57 -16.61 5.59 -11.10
N TRP A 58 -16.53 5.34 -12.40
CA TRP A 58 -15.69 4.26 -12.93
C TRP A 58 -14.20 4.52 -12.70
N ASP A 59 -13.73 5.73 -12.96
CA ASP A 59 -12.34 6.13 -12.68
C ASP A 59 -12.01 6.01 -11.18
N ASP A 60 -12.89 6.55 -10.34
CA ASP A 60 -12.77 6.45 -8.88
C ASP A 60 -12.80 4.99 -8.39
N TYR A 61 -13.60 4.12 -9.00
CA TYR A 61 -13.64 2.69 -8.69
C TYR A 61 -12.32 1.99 -9.02
N LEU A 62 -11.78 2.24 -10.21
CA LEU A 62 -10.52 1.65 -10.65
C LEU A 62 -9.36 2.10 -9.76
N GLU A 63 -9.30 3.38 -9.42
CA GLU A 63 -8.29 3.94 -8.53
C GLU A 63 -8.41 3.37 -7.12
N TRP A 64 -9.63 3.35 -6.56
CA TRP A 64 -9.86 2.80 -5.21
C TRP A 64 -9.49 1.32 -5.15
N ARG A 65 -9.86 0.53 -6.17
CA ARG A 65 -9.48 -0.88 -6.26
C ARG A 65 -7.96 -1.05 -6.30
N ALA A 66 -7.27 -0.27 -7.12
CA ALA A 66 -5.81 -0.29 -7.21
C ALA A 66 -5.13 0.03 -5.87
N TYR A 67 -5.64 1.03 -5.13
CA TYR A 67 -5.15 1.32 -3.79
C TYR A 67 -5.39 0.17 -2.81
N ARG A 68 -6.55 -0.51 -2.87
CA ARG A 68 -6.83 -1.66 -1.99
C ARG A 68 -5.88 -2.82 -2.24
N ASP A 69 -5.58 -3.11 -3.50
CA ASP A 69 -4.68 -4.19 -3.86
C ASP A 69 -3.23 -3.85 -3.49
N THR A 70 -2.80 -2.61 -3.78
CA THR A 70 -1.48 -2.11 -3.36
C THR A 70 -1.32 -2.13 -1.84
N TYR A 71 -2.37 -1.77 -1.08
CA TYR A 71 -2.35 -1.84 0.39
C TYR A 71 -2.11 -3.28 0.89
N LYS A 72 -2.78 -4.27 0.30
CA LYS A 72 -2.60 -5.69 0.67
C LYS A 72 -1.18 -6.15 0.37
N ASP A 73 -0.64 -5.79 -0.78
CA ASP A 73 0.71 -6.15 -1.20
C ASP A 73 1.75 -5.54 -0.26
N ARG A 74 1.64 -4.24 0.04
CA ARG A 74 2.55 -3.56 0.97
C ARG A 74 2.47 -4.08 2.40
N MET A 75 1.27 -4.43 2.88
CA MET A 75 1.13 -5.11 4.17
C MET A 75 1.78 -6.49 4.19
N LYS A 76 1.73 -7.23 3.07
CA LYS A 76 2.44 -8.51 2.92
C LYS A 76 3.96 -8.29 2.90
N ASP A 77 4.45 -7.29 2.18
CA ASP A 77 5.87 -6.92 2.14
C ASP A 77 6.38 -6.55 3.54
N LEU A 78 5.62 -5.73 4.27
CA LEU A 78 5.95 -5.35 5.65
C LEU A 78 6.00 -6.56 6.58
N LYS A 79 5.09 -7.53 6.41
CA LYS A 79 5.11 -8.79 7.17
C LYS A 79 6.36 -9.60 6.84
N ASN A 80 6.71 -9.73 5.56
CA ASN A 80 7.90 -10.47 5.12
C ASN A 80 9.19 -9.83 5.65
N LEU A 81 9.25 -8.50 5.79
CA LEU A 81 10.40 -7.80 6.39
C LEU A 81 10.48 -7.97 7.91
N LYS A 82 9.42 -8.40 8.60
CA LYS A 82 9.51 -8.76 10.03
C LYS A 82 10.29 -10.07 10.21
N ASP A 83 10.24 -10.95 9.24
CA ASP A 83 10.98 -12.22 9.24
C ASP A 83 12.40 -12.04 8.68
N GLU A 84 13.33 -11.58 9.53
CA GLU A 84 14.73 -11.25 9.16
C GLU A 84 15.48 -12.39 8.44
N LYS A 85 15.04 -13.64 8.65
CA LYS A 85 15.55 -14.83 7.97
C LYS A 85 15.36 -14.81 6.45
N ASN A 86 14.42 -14.00 5.94
CA ASN A 86 14.10 -13.91 4.52
C ASN A 86 14.90 -12.82 3.77
N ILE A 87 15.79 -12.10 4.45
CA ILE A 87 16.46 -10.92 3.88
C ILE A 87 17.94 -11.21 3.62
N LYS A 88 18.32 -11.23 2.33
CA LYS A 88 19.72 -11.27 1.88
C LYS A 88 20.13 -9.90 1.36
N VAL A 89 21.15 -9.30 1.96
CA VAL A 89 21.79 -8.07 1.47
C VAL A 89 22.91 -8.49 0.51
N ILE A 90 22.84 -8.03 -0.74
CA ILE A 90 23.86 -8.29 -1.76
C ILE A 90 24.58 -6.97 -2.03
N ILE A 91 25.87 -6.92 -1.75
CA ILE A 91 26.76 -5.80 -2.09
C ILE A 91 27.41 -6.16 -3.42
N ARG A 92 27.23 -5.32 -4.45
CA ARG A 92 27.87 -5.47 -5.77
C ARG A 92 29.04 -4.52 -5.90
#